data_AF-A0A8T4JMR0-F1
#
_entry.id   AF-A0A8T4JMR0-F1
#
_cell.length_a   1.000
_cell.length_b   1.000
_cell.length_c   1.000
_cell.angle_alpha   90.00
_cell.angle_beta   90.00
_cell.angle_gamma   90.00
#
_symmetry.space_group_name_H-M   'P 1'
#
loop_
_entity.id
_entity.type
_entity.pdbx_description
1 polymer ?
#
loop_
_entity_poly.entity_id
_entity_poly.type
_entity_poly.pdbx_seq_one_letter_code
_entity_poly.pdbx_strand_id
1 'polypeptide(L)'
;MDARQICKDYFKVSKTRQGLYDIELQHLDELKDYSSVECHVLIYPFSRKVNSDNLLCNPFEEYVKDIRAGHNSAYAGISFIFNKMFGILMALIITALFLIFWPDTFLSLESVVAVFGAYIIGKELGQDLEMFLVNLTKGGRLQFYKDYFKYKLEKITTLIDYSFYAKKYRYEINAILPTKMNFEKKSNSQIVRMFFKPRNFKGGNSAHILSIRVTPELVDELEKQGFMIGFKICLNKDKFLFVKSTEMFQALKQGAVGCLDDKKVFVNNSVFQRDVIKRLRLRFDLGSKVVSNQKMIIS
;
A
#
# COMPACT_ATOMS: atom_id res chain seq x y z
N MET A 1 -17.32 -7.43 21.55
CA MET A 1 -16.09 -6.64 21.71
C MET A 1 -16.40 -5.21 21.34
N ASP A 2 -16.38 -4.36 22.37
CA ASP A 2 -16.91 -3.00 22.38
C ASP A 2 -15.99 -2.01 21.64
N ALA A 3 -16.60 -1.10 20.89
CA ALA A 3 -15.99 -0.32 19.80
C ALA A 3 -15.33 0.99 20.27
N ARG A 4 -14.49 0.93 21.31
CA ARG A 4 -13.57 2.01 21.66
C ARG A 4 -12.14 1.53 21.44
N GLN A 5 -11.78 1.36 20.18
CA GLN A 5 -10.38 1.22 19.82
C GLN A 5 -9.73 2.59 20.00
N ILE A 6 -9.12 2.79 21.17
CA ILE A 6 -8.25 3.92 21.47
C ILE A 6 -7.17 3.93 20.37
N CYS A 7 -6.94 5.09 19.75
CA CYS A 7 -5.89 5.21 18.76
C CYS A 7 -4.56 5.09 19.50
N LYS A 8 -3.74 4.13 19.09
CA LYS A 8 -2.41 3.92 19.63
C LYS A 8 -1.39 4.59 18.74
N ASP A 9 -0.26 4.89 19.33
CA ASP A 9 0.99 5.33 18.73
C ASP A 9 1.64 4.25 17.85
N TYR A 10 0.94 3.83 16.80
CA TYR A 10 1.42 2.77 15.90
C TYR A 10 2.72 3.12 15.17
N PHE A 11 3.04 4.39 14.97
CA PHE A 11 4.25 4.82 14.30
C PHE A 11 5.13 5.66 15.20
N LYS A 12 6.43 5.35 15.20
CA LYS A 12 7.45 6.24 15.74
C LYS A 12 8.34 6.73 14.61
N VAL A 13 8.57 8.03 14.56
CA VAL A 13 9.40 8.70 13.54
C VAL A 13 10.61 9.30 14.24
N SER A 14 11.79 8.75 13.98
CA SER A 14 13.03 9.19 14.59
C SER A 14 13.89 9.91 13.55
N LYS A 15 14.26 11.17 13.80
CA LYS A 15 15.30 11.87 13.02
C LYS A 15 16.66 11.41 13.53
N THR A 16 17.27 10.43 12.86
CA THR A 16 18.52 9.82 13.33
C THR A 16 19.75 10.63 12.94
N ARG A 17 19.73 11.27 11.76
CA ARG A 17 20.75 12.21 11.26
C ARG A 17 20.11 13.26 10.35
N GLN A 18 20.87 14.30 9.97
CA GLN A 18 20.41 15.32 9.02
C GLN A 18 19.93 14.64 7.72
N GLY A 19 18.65 14.83 7.40
CA GLY A 19 18.03 14.25 6.20
C GLY A 19 17.68 12.76 6.27
N LEU A 20 17.80 12.10 7.44
CA LEU A 20 17.42 10.70 7.62
C LEU A 20 16.31 10.56 8.67
N TYR A 21 15.20 9.97 8.25
CA TYR A 21 14.03 9.71 9.09
C TYR A 21 13.75 8.21 9.11
N ASP A 22 13.90 7.58 10.27
CA ASP A 22 13.58 6.18 10.48
C ASP A 22 12.16 6.03 11.02
N ILE A 23 11.43 5.07 10.47
CA ILE A 23 10.04 4.79 10.82
C ILE A 23 9.97 3.40 11.41
N GLU A 24 9.45 3.36 12.64
CA GLU A 24 9.20 2.14 13.38
C GLU A 24 7.70 1.89 13.50
N LEU A 25 7.29 0.63 13.35
CA LEU A 25 5.96 0.15 13.70
C LEU A 25 5.97 -0.33 15.15
N GLN A 26 5.06 0.18 15.97
CA GLN A 26 4.93 -0.16 17.38
C GLN A 26 3.77 -1.14 17.62
N HIS A 27 3.69 -1.66 18.85
CA HIS A 27 2.62 -2.54 19.33
C HIS A 27 2.46 -3.83 18.51
N LEU A 28 3.59 -4.41 18.07
CA LEU A 28 3.60 -5.57 17.19
C LEU A 28 2.85 -6.79 17.76
N ASP A 29 2.88 -6.97 19.09
CA ASP A 29 2.21 -8.10 19.73
C ASP A 29 0.69 -8.01 19.59
N GLU A 30 0.13 -6.80 19.68
CA GLU A 30 -1.31 -6.58 19.47
C GLU A 30 -1.70 -6.61 18.00
N LEU A 31 -0.79 -6.17 17.12
CA LEU A 31 -1.02 -6.23 15.68
C LEU A 31 -1.17 -7.67 15.17
N LYS A 32 -0.73 -8.68 15.94
CA LYS A 32 -0.96 -10.10 15.64
C LYS A 32 -2.42 -10.53 15.74
N ASP A 33 -3.26 -9.78 16.46
CA ASP A 33 -4.71 -10.05 16.60
C ASP A 33 -5.50 -9.72 15.32
N TYR A 34 -4.84 -9.14 14.33
CA TYR A 34 -5.42 -8.80 13.03
C TYR A 34 -4.98 -9.81 11.98
N SER A 35 -5.86 -10.13 11.03
CA SER A 35 -5.52 -11.01 9.91
C SER A 35 -4.44 -10.42 9.01
N SER A 36 -4.40 -9.09 8.90
CA SER A 36 -3.31 -8.35 8.28
C SER A 36 -3.28 -6.89 8.72
N VAL A 37 -2.12 -6.24 8.51
CA VAL A 37 -1.92 -4.82 8.75
C VAL A 37 -1.33 -4.19 7.50
N GLU A 38 -1.89 -3.07 7.06
CA GLU A 38 -1.33 -2.28 5.97
C GLU A 38 -0.81 -0.96 6.50
N CYS A 39 0.41 -0.59 6.14
CA CYS A 39 1.01 0.69 6.51
C CYS A 39 1.34 1.45 5.23
N HIS A 40 0.82 2.67 5.09
CA HIS A 40 1.17 3.56 4.00
C HIS A 40 1.89 4.79 4.56
N VAL A 41 2.99 5.14 3.92
CA VAL A 41 3.78 6.33 4.24
C VAL A 41 3.86 7.19 3.00
N LEU A 42 3.46 8.44 3.12
CA LEU A 42 3.56 9.49 2.12
C LEU A 42 4.57 10.51 2.62
N ILE A 43 5.52 10.92 1.79
CA ILE A 43 6.30 12.14 2.02
C ILE A 43 6.04 13.15 0.91
N TYR A 44 5.82 14.40 1.32
CA TYR A 44 5.61 15.54 0.44
C TYR A 44 6.42 16.74 0.94
N PRO A 45 7.49 17.15 0.24
CA PRO A 45 8.23 18.38 0.53
C PRO A 45 7.41 19.61 0.11
N PHE A 46 7.46 20.69 0.88
CA PHE A 46 6.82 21.95 0.47
C PHE A 46 7.70 22.81 -0.44
N SER A 47 9.02 22.62 -0.38
CA SER A 47 9.93 23.27 -1.32
C SER A 47 9.73 22.73 -2.74
N ARG A 48 9.65 23.64 -3.72
CA ARG A 48 9.64 23.29 -5.15
C ARG A 48 11.00 22.81 -5.65
N LYS A 49 12.09 23.06 -4.92
CA LYS A 49 13.44 22.59 -5.27
C LYS A 49 13.66 21.13 -4.92
N VAL A 50 12.90 20.61 -3.95
CA VAL A 50 12.96 19.22 -3.54
C VAL A 50 11.86 18.46 -4.26
N ASN A 51 12.25 17.56 -5.15
CA ASN A 51 11.34 16.70 -5.87
C ASN A 51 11.48 15.25 -5.37
N SER A 52 10.69 14.36 -5.97
CA SER A 52 10.71 12.95 -5.57
C SER A 52 12.01 12.22 -5.91
N ASP A 53 12.85 12.68 -6.85
CA ASP A 53 14.18 12.11 -7.09
C ASP A 53 15.14 12.37 -5.93
N ASN A 54 14.93 13.47 -5.20
CA ASN A 54 15.73 13.86 -4.05
C ASN A 54 15.32 13.12 -2.75
N LEU A 55 14.29 12.29 -2.82
CA LEU A 55 13.79 11.51 -1.71
C LEU A 55 14.01 10.03 -2.00
N LEU A 56 14.54 9.31 -1.03
CA LEU A 56 14.72 7.88 -1.09
C LEU A 56 13.92 7.26 0.06
N CYS A 57 12.67 6.86 -0.25
CA CYS A 57 11.89 6.03 0.67
C CYS A 57 12.30 4.57 0.47
N ASN A 58 13.24 4.14 1.30
CA ASN A 58 13.83 2.81 1.23
C ASN A 58 13.23 1.96 2.35
N PRO A 59 12.16 1.18 2.10
CA PRO A 59 11.73 0.20 3.08
C PRO A 59 12.86 -0.79 3.35
N PHE A 60 13.84 -0.92 2.44
CA PHE A 60 15.13 -1.58 2.65
C PHE A 60 16.16 -0.91 1.72
N GLU A 61 17.28 -0.40 2.24
CA GLU A 61 18.29 0.38 1.47
C GLU A 61 18.87 -0.34 0.23
N GLU A 62 18.76 -1.67 0.17
CA GLU A 62 19.38 -2.52 -0.85
C GLU A 62 18.47 -2.77 -2.07
N TYR A 63 17.14 -2.92 -1.90
CA TYR A 63 16.30 -3.56 -2.94
C TYR A 63 15.43 -2.62 -3.78
N VAL A 64 15.30 -1.34 -3.40
CA VAL A 64 14.49 -0.37 -4.17
C VAL A 64 15.15 -0.06 -5.52
N LYS A 65 16.49 -0.02 -5.55
CA LYS A 65 17.25 0.17 -6.80
C LYS A 65 17.14 -1.07 -7.68
N ASP A 66 17.24 -2.27 -7.13
CA ASP A 66 17.15 -3.52 -7.89
C ASP A 66 15.79 -3.69 -8.58
N ILE A 67 14.70 -3.39 -7.87
CA ILE A 67 13.35 -3.43 -8.46
C ILE A 67 13.18 -2.37 -9.56
N ARG A 68 13.76 -1.18 -9.37
CA ARG A 68 13.72 -0.10 -10.37
C ARG A 68 14.63 -0.37 -11.57
N ALA A 69 15.70 -1.13 -11.39
CA ALA A 69 16.70 -1.48 -12.40
C ALA A 69 16.44 -2.85 -13.07
N GLY A 70 15.41 -3.58 -12.64
CA GLY A 70 15.06 -4.90 -13.20
C GLY A 70 16.01 -6.04 -12.79
N HIS A 71 16.79 -5.85 -11.72
CA HIS A 71 17.63 -6.89 -11.14
C HIS A 71 16.83 -7.86 -10.25
N ASN A 72 17.41 -9.04 -10.00
CA ASN A 72 16.83 -10.04 -9.09
C ASN A 72 16.64 -9.44 -7.69
N SER A 73 15.39 -9.15 -7.34
CA SER A 73 15.00 -8.61 -6.03
C SER A 73 14.43 -9.72 -5.15
N ALA A 74 14.42 -9.51 -3.83
CA ALA A 74 13.64 -10.33 -2.91
C ALA A 74 12.11 -10.29 -3.17
N TYR A 75 11.66 -9.43 -4.10
CA TYR A 75 10.26 -9.30 -4.47
C TYR A 75 10.03 -9.51 -5.96
N ALA A 76 8.98 -10.28 -6.28
CA ALA A 76 8.49 -10.48 -7.63
C ALA A 76 7.28 -9.60 -7.92
N GLY A 77 7.15 -9.22 -9.21
CA GLY A 77 5.98 -8.53 -9.73
C GLY A 77 4.72 -9.40 -9.62
N ILE A 78 3.62 -8.82 -9.13
CA ILE A 78 2.32 -9.48 -9.08
C ILE A 78 1.64 -9.28 -10.44
N SER A 79 1.28 -10.38 -11.12
CA SER A 79 0.44 -10.28 -12.32
C SER A 79 -1.01 -9.92 -11.92
N PHE A 80 -1.58 -8.88 -12.51
CA PHE A 80 -2.97 -8.49 -12.23
C PHE A 80 -3.95 -9.56 -12.75
N ILE A 81 -4.69 -10.17 -11.82
CA ILE A 81 -5.60 -11.29 -12.10
C ILE A 81 -6.87 -10.82 -12.83
N PHE A 82 -7.37 -9.62 -12.54
CA PHE A 82 -8.62 -9.11 -13.10
C PHE A 82 -8.62 -9.07 -14.63
N ASN A 83 -7.56 -8.53 -15.24
CA ASN A 83 -7.46 -8.46 -16.69
C ASN A 83 -7.46 -9.86 -17.33
N LYS A 84 -6.75 -10.81 -16.72
CA LYS A 84 -6.74 -12.21 -17.17
C LYS A 84 -8.14 -12.82 -17.06
N MET A 85 -8.83 -12.61 -15.93
CA MET A 85 -10.19 -13.10 -15.72
C MET A 85 -11.20 -12.48 -16.68
N PHE A 86 -11.08 -11.18 -16.97
CA PHE A 86 -11.96 -10.51 -17.92
C PHE A 86 -11.70 -11.00 -19.36
N GLY A 87 -10.44 -11.20 -19.75
CA GLY A 87 -10.11 -11.87 -21.01
C GLY A 87 -10.71 -13.27 -21.11
N ILE A 88 -10.62 -14.08 -20.04
CA ILE A 88 -11.22 -15.42 -20.00
C ILE A 88 -12.75 -15.33 -20.13
N LEU A 89 -13.39 -14.40 -19.42
CA LEU A 89 -14.83 -14.19 -19.51
C LEU A 89 -15.26 -13.83 -20.94
N MET A 90 -14.55 -12.91 -21.60
CA MET A 90 -14.81 -12.55 -23.00
C MET A 90 -14.66 -13.75 -23.93
N ALA A 91 -13.58 -14.54 -23.77
CA ALA A 91 -13.39 -15.76 -24.54
C ALA A 91 -14.52 -16.77 -24.32
N LEU A 92 -14.99 -16.94 -23.08
CA LEU A 92 -16.12 -17.82 -22.76
C LEU A 92 -17.43 -17.34 -23.39
N ILE A 93 -17.68 -16.03 -23.40
CA ILE A 93 -18.87 -15.46 -24.05
C ILE A 93 -18.84 -15.75 -25.56
N ILE A 94 -17.72 -15.48 -26.23
CA ILE A 94 -17.58 -15.75 -27.67
C ILE A 94 -17.68 -17.26 -27.96
N THR A 95 -17.08 -18.10 -27.13
CA THR A 95 -17.20 -19.58 -27.21
C THR A 95 -18.66 -20.00 -27.12
N ALA A 96 -19.41 -19.47 -26.15
CA ALA A 96 -20.84 -19.78 -25.99
C ALA A 96 -21.66 -19.31 -27.19
N LEU A 97 -21.36 -18.16 -27.78
CA LEU A 97 -22.02 -17.67 -28.99
C LEU A 97 -21.80 -18.62 -30.17
N PHE A 98 -20.57 -19.10 -30.40
CA PHE A 98 -20.33 -20.10 -31.44
C PHE A 98 -21.07 -21.40 -31.19
N LEU A 99 -21.07 -21.92 -29.96
CA LEU A 99 -21.79 -23.16 -29.62
C LEU A 99 -23.31 -23.06 -29.82
N ILE A 100 -23.91 -21.89 -29.56
CA ILE A 100 -25.35 -21.67 -29.67
C ILE A 100 -25.78 -21.43 -31.12
N PHE A 101 -25.04 -20.59 -31.85
CA PHE A 101 -25.47 -20.10 -33.16
C PHE A 101 -24.81 -20.80 -34.34
N TRP A 102 -23.58 -21.31 -34.18
CA TRP A 102 -22.81 -21.98 -35.25
C TRP A 102 -22.01 -23.17 -34.72
N PRO A 103 -22.66 -24.22 -34.20
CA PRO A 103 -21.98 -25.35 -33.58
C PRO A 103 -21.05 -26.09 -34.55
N ASP A 104 -21.43 -26.18 -35.83
CA ASP A 104 -20.66 -26.92 -36.85
C ASP A 104 -19.33 -26.26 -37.21
N THR A 105 -19.21 -24.93 -37.01
CA THR A 105 -17.97 -24.18 -37.28
C THR A 105 -17.15 -23.92 -36.02
N PHE A 106 -17.59 -24.41 -34.86
CA PHE A 106 -16.92 -24.14 -33.58
C PHE A 106 -15.44 -24.53 -33.56
N LEU A 107 -15.09 -25.65 -34.22
CA LEU A 107 -13.72 -26.15 -34.32
C LEU A 107 -12.98 -25.64 -35.58
N SER A 108 -13.55 -24.69 -36.32
CA SER A 108 -12.87 -24.08 -37.45
C SER A 108 -11.71 -23.20 -36.96
N LEU A 109 -10.72 -23.01 -37.83
CA LEU A 109 -9.57 -22.16 -37.52
C LEU A 109 -10.01 -20.72 -37.20
N GLU A 110 -11.02 -20.23 -37.91
CA GLU A 110 -11.59 -18.89 -37.70
C GLU A 110 -12.19 -18.73 -36.30
N SER A 111 -12.96 -19.74 -35.84
CA SER A 111 -13.59 -19.74 -34.51
C SER A 111 -12.53 -19.78 -33.40
N VAL A 112 -11.49 -20.60 -33.56
CA VAL A 112 -10.37 -20.66 -32.61
C VAL A 112 -9.65 -19.30 -32.54
N VAL A 113 -9.33 -18.71 -33.69
CA VAL A 113 -8.68 -17.38 -33.77
C VAL A 113 -9.57 -16.30 -33.14
N ALA A 114 -10.89 -16.35 -33.35
CA ALA A 114 -11.83 -15.41 -32.75
C ALA A 114 -11.86 -15.50 -31.21
N VAL A 115 -11.87 -16.71 -30.65
CA VAL A 115 -11.84 -16.93 -29.19
C VAL A 115 -10.53 -16.42 -28.59
N PHE A 116 -9.39 -16.71 -29.21
CA PHE A 116 -8.09 -16.18 -28.78
C PHE A 116 -8.01 -14.65 -28.91
N GLY A 117 -8.53 -14.09 -30.02
CA GLY A 117 -8.62 -12.66 -30.24
C GLY A 117 -9.44 -11.98 -29.14
N ALA A 118 -10.60 -12.55 -28.78
CA ALA A 118 -11.45 -12.06 -27.70
C ALA A 118 -10.75 -12.10 -26.34
N TYR A 119 -9.95 -13.14 -26.07
CA TYR A 119 -9.13 -13.19 -24.85
C TYR A 119 -8.09 -12.05 -24.80
N ILE A 120 -7.36 -11.83 -25.90
CA ILE A 120 -6.33 -10.78 -25.98
C ILE A 120 -6.96 -9.40 -25.83
N ILE A 121 -8.00 -9.10 -26.61
CA ILE A 121 -8.74 -7.83 -26.56
C ILE A 121 -9.34 -7.63 -25.17
N GLY A 122 -9.98 -8.65 -24.60
CA GLY A 122 -10.53 -8.58 -23.25
C GLY A 122 -9.45 -8.29 -22.20
N LYS A 123 -8.29 -8.94 -22.29
CA LYS A 123 -7.18 -8.68 -21.36
C LYS A 123 -6.69 -7.23 -21.42
N GLU A 124 -6.70 -6.61 -22.60
CA GLU A 124 -6.33 -5.20 -22.79
C GLU A 124 -7.41 -4.25 -22.26
N LEU A 125 -8.67 -4.45 -22.69
CA LEU A 125 -9.83 -3.66 -22.26
C LEU A 125 -10.11 -3.74 -20.76
N GLY A 126 -9.64 -4.80 -20.09
CA GLY A 126 -9.80 -4.97 -18.66
C GLY A 126 -9.26 -3.80 -17.83
N GLN A 127 -8.20 -3.12 -18.30
CA GLN A 127 -7.69 -1.92 -17.60
C GLN A 127 -8.66 -0.75 -17.69
N ASP A 128 -9.24 -0.52 -18.87
CA ASP A 128 -10.17 0.57 -19.10
C ASP A 128 -11.47 0.34 -18.35
N LEU A 129 -11.97 -0.90 -18.34
CA LEU A 129 -13.14 -1.28 -17.56
C LEU A 129 -12.89 -1.11 -16.06
N GLU A 130 -11.71 -1.52 -15.56
CA GLU A 130 -11.33 -1.29 -14.16
C GLU A 130 -11.37 0.21 -13.83
N MET A 131 -10.78 1.06 -14.66
CA MET A 131 -10.78 2.51 -14.48
C MET A 131 -12.18 3.12 -14.54
N PHE A 132 -13.02 2.65 -15.46
CA PHE A 132 -14.41 3.06 -15.57
C PHE A 132 -15.19 2.75 -14.29
N LEU A 133 -15.10 1.51 -13.78
CA LEU A 133 -15.77 1.09 -12.54
C LEU A 133 -15.28 1.89 -11.32
N VAL A 134 -13.96 2.13 -11.22
CA VAL A 134 -13.39 2.98 -10.16
C VAL A 134 -13.98 4.40 -10.23
N ASN A 135 -14.01 5.00 -11.42
CA ASN A 135 -14.51 6.37 -11.60
C ASN A 135 -16.01 6.48 -11.32
N LEU A 136 -16.80 5.51 -11.79
CA LEU A 136 -18.24 5.44 -11.58
C LEU A 136 -18.60 5.37 -10.08
N THR A 137 -17.77 4.70 -9.29
CA THR A 137 -18.07 4.43 -7.88
C THR A 137 -17.33 5.35 -6.90
N LYS A 138 -16.46 6.25 -7.38
CA LYS A 138 -15.55 7.08 -6.57
C LYS A 138 -16.23 7.96 -5.51
N GLY A 139 -17.47 8.39 -5.75
CA GLY A 139 -18.24 9.25 -4.84
C GLY A 139 -19.24 8.51 -3.95
N GLY A 140 -19.43 7.21 -4.16
CA GLY A 140 -20.40 6.41 -3.43
C GLY A 140 -19.84 5.83 -2.12
N ARG A 141 -20.75 5.34 -1.25
CA ARG A 141 -20.38 4.50 -0.10
C ARG A 141 -19.86 3.13 -0.54
N LEU A 142 -20.39 2.58 -1.64
CA LEU A 142 -19.86 1.39 -2.29
C LEU A 142 -18.88 1.81 -3.39
N GLN A 143 -17.63 1.37 -3.26
CA GLN A 143 -16.52 1.76 -4.10
C GLN A 143 -15.86 0.52 -4.69
N PHE A 144 -15.65 0.53 -6.00
CA PHE A 144 -14.75 -0.38 -6.67
C PHE A 144 -13.33 0.17 -6.56
N TYR A 145 -12.38 -0.64 -6.09
CA TYR A 145 -11.00 -0.20 -5.90
C TYR A 145 -10.01 -1.07 -6.66
N LYS A 146 -8.90 -0.44 -7.05
CA LYS A 146 -7.79 -1.09 -7.75
C LYS A 146 -6.85 -1.76 -6.77
N ASP A 147 -6.33 -2.92 -7.16
CA ASP A 147 -5.20 -3.54 -6.47
C ASP A 147 -3.96 -2.65 -6.64
N TYR A 148 -3.47 -2.07 -5.55
CA TYR A 148 -2.32 -1.17 -5.58
C TYR A 148 -0.99 -1.86 -5.22
N PHE A 149 -1.00 -3.07 -4.65
CA PHE A 149 0.22 -3.82 -4.38
C PHE A 149 0.77 -4.42 -5.67
N LYS A 150 1.98 -4.02 -6.06
CA LYS A 150 2.63 -4.47 -7.30
C LYS A 150 3.68 -5.55 -7.07
N TYR A 151 4.19 -5.67 -5.84
CA TYR A 151 5.30 -6.55 -5.52
C TYR A 151 4.94 -7.49 -4.36
N LYS A 152 5.36 -8.75 -4.43
CA LYS A 152 5.19 -9.76 -3.39
C LYS A 152 6.55 -10.33 -3.00
N LEU A 153 6.77 -10.50 -1.70
CA LEU A 153 8.00 -11.10 -1.18
C LEU A 153 8.12 -12.56 -1.66
N GLU A 154 9.25 -12.89 -2.27
CA GLU A 154 9.62 -14.26 -2.64
C GLU A 154 10.18 -15.03 -1.44
N LYS A 155 10.48 -16.32 -1.60
CA LYS A 155 10.98 -17.15 -0.50
C LYS A 155 12.24 -16.53 0.11
N ILE A 156 12.29 -16.54 1.45
CA ILE A 156 13.44 -16.06 2.22
C ILE A 156 14.62 -16.97 1.91
N THR A 157 15.71 -16.40 1.42
CA THR A 157 17.00 -17.07 1.21
C THR A 157 17.94 -16.73 2.35
N THR A 158 18.99 -17.54 2.55
CA THR A 158 20.01 -17.30 3.58
C THR A 158 20.68 -15.92 3.48
N LEU A 159 20.79 -15.35 2.28
CA LEU A 159 21.32 -13.99 2.08
C LEU A 159 20.39 -12.91 2.64
N ILE A 160 19.08 -13.12 2.60
CA ILE A 160 18.10 -12.21 3.21
C ILE A 160 18.26 -12.24 4.75
N ASP A 161 18.55 -13.41 5.33
CA ASP A 161 18.79 -13.55 6.77
C ASP A 161 20.04 -12.78 7.23
N TYR A 162 21.12 -12.76 6.43
CA TYR A 162 22.29 -11.91 6.71
C TYR A 162 21.95 -10.41 6.66
N SER A 163 21.14 -9.97 5.68
CA SER A 163 20.67 -8.58 5.62
C SER A 163 19.83 -8.22 6.85
N PHE A 164 18.97 -9.13 7.33
CA PHE A 164 18.23 -8.94 8.58
C PHE A 164 19.13 -8.85 9.80
N TYR A 165 20.12 -9.72 9.90
CA TYR A 165 21.11 -9.69 10.96
C TYR A 165 21.84 -8.34 10.98
N ALA A 166 22.39 -7.90 9.84
CA ALA A 166 23.06 -6.61 9.72
C ALA A 166 22.15 -5.42 10.07
N LYS A 167 20.89 -5.46 9.66
CA LYS A 167 19.90 -4.41 9.99
C LYS A 167 19.61 -4.35 11.49
N LYS A 168 19.52 -5.49 12.17
CA LYS A 168 19.35 -5.52 13.62
C LYS A 168 20.51 -4.81 14.33
N TYR A 169 21.74 -5.02 13.88
CA TYR A 169 22.90 -4.29 14.41
C TYR A 169 22.87 -2.80 14.05
N ARG A 170 22.41 -2.45 12.84
CA ARG A 170 22.39 -1.06 12.38
C ARG A 170 21.33 -0.19 13.04
N TYR A 171 20.14 -0.73 13.27
CA TYR A 171 19.00 -0.01 13.81
C TYR A 171 18.74 -0.30 15.28
N GLU A 172 19.50 -1.24 15.89
CA GLU A 172 19.35 -1.72 17.26
C GLU A 172 17.98 -2.35 17.60
N ILE A 173 17.08 -2.40 16.63
CA ILE A 173 15.76 -3.01 16.67
C ILE A 173 15.60 -4.01 15.54
N ASN A 174 14.64 -4.92 15.66
CA ASN A 174 14.36 -5.86 14.59
C ASN A 174 13.75 -5.13 13.38
N ALA A 175 14.15 -5.54 12.18
CA ALA A 175 13.50 -5.11 10.95
C ALA A 175 12.50 -6.18 10.50
N ILE A 176 11.37 -5.77 9.95
CA ILE A 176 10.35 -6.70 9.41
C ILE A 176 10.12 -6.44 7.92
N LEU A 177 9.99 -7.52 7.13
CA LEU A 177 9.67 -7.43 5.70
C LEU A 177 8.15 -7.49 5.47
N PRO A 178 7.59 -6.55 4.69
CA PRO A 178 6.20 -6.68 4.24
C PRO A 178 6.05 -7.85 3.27
N THR A 179 4.95 -8.59 3.38
CA THR A 179 4.63 -9.67 2.43
C THR A 179 4.29 -9.12 1.03
N LYS A 180 3.73 -7.90 0.96
CA LYS A 180 3.51 -7.19 -0.30
C LYS A 180 3.87 -5.72 -0.15
N MET A 181 4.31 -5.10 -1.24
CA MET A 181 4.60 -3.68 -1.25
C MET A 181 4.30 -3.00 -2.58
N ASN A 182 4.23 -1.67 -2.53
CA ASN A 182 4.16 -0.84 -3.71
C ASN A 182 4.87 0.50 -3.47
N PHE A 183 5.57 0.94 -4.51
CA PHE A 183 6.18 2.26 -4.59
C PHE A 183 5.46 3.07 -5.63
N GLU A 184 4.96 4.23 -5.23
CA GLU A 184 4.40 5.21 -6.16
C GLU A 184 5.21 6.49 -6.03
N LYS A 185 5.88 6.85 -7.12
CA LYS A 185 6.64 8.08 -7.24
C LYS A 185 5.85 9.02 -8.13
N LYS A 186 5.56 10.22 -7.63
CA LYS A 186 5.03 11.35 -8.39
C LYS A 186 6.07 12.46 -8.41
N SER A 187 5.96 13.44 -9.30
CA SER A 187 6.95 14.53 -9.45
C SER A 187 7.50 15.07 -8.12
N ASN A 188 6.61 15.31 -7.15
CA ASN A 188 6.90 15.96 -5.86
C ASN A 188 6.44 15.13 -4.65
N SER A 189 6.24 13.83 -4.79
CA SER A 189 5.87 12.99 -3.64
C SER A 189 6.26 11.54 -3.82
N GLN A 190 6.48 10.85 -2.71
CA GLN A 190 6.66 9.40 -2.71
C GLN A 190 5.68 8.76 -1.74
N ILE A 191 5.05 7.66 -2.19
CA ILE A 191 4.19 6.82 -1.38
C ILE A 191 4.78 5.42 -1.35
N VAL A 192 5.00 4.91 -0.15
CA VAL A 192 5.34 3.52 0.12
C VAL A 192 4.13 2.86 0.78
N ARG A 193 3.66 1.75 0.20
CA ARG A 193 2.58 0.93 0.77
C ARG A 193 3.16 -0.42 1.15
N MET A 194 2.91 -0.86 2.37
CA MET A 194 3.45 -2.08 2.96
C MET A 194 2.31 -2.92 3.52
N PHE A 195 2.32 -4.22 3.24
CA PHE A 195 1.34 -5.18 3.74
C PHE A 195 2.04 -6.22 4.62
N PHE A 196 1.60 -6.36 5.86
CA PHE A 196 2.14 -7.30 6.84
C PHE A 196 1.09 -8.34 7.22
N LYS A 197 1.55 -9.58 7.42
CA LYS A 197 0.78 -10.67 8.06
C LYS A 197 1.29 -10.88 9.48
N PRO A 198 0.49 -11.46 10.39
CA PRO A 198 0.91 -11.73 11.78
C PRO A 198 2.25 -12.46 11.90
N ARG A 199 2.51 -13.41 11.00
CA ARG A 199 3.78 -14.16 10.93
C ARG A 199 5.03 -13.29 10.69
N ASN A 200 4.87 -12.06 10.21
CA ASN A 200 5.95 -11.10 10.01
C ASN A 200 6.38 -10.42 11.32
N PHE A 201 5.50 -10.38 12.33
CA PHE A 201 5.75 -9.69 13.60
C PHE A 201 6.54 -10.59 14.56
N LYS A 202 7.86 -10.69 14.33
CA LYS A 202 8.78 -11.48 15.16
C LYS A 202 9.75 -10.56 15.91
N GLY A 203 10.06 -10.91 17.16
CA GLY A 203 11.26 -10.41 17.84
C GLY A 203 11.09 -9.21 18.78
N GLY A 204 9.88 -8.72 19.07
CA GLY A 204 9.69 -7.63 20.04
C GLY A 204 8.40 -6.88 19.81
N ASN A 205 8.17 -5.81 20.59
CA ASN A 205 6.98 -4.98 20.48
C ASN A 205 7.09 -3.87 19.42
N SER A 206 8.29 -3.63 18.88
CA SER A 206 8.52 -2.65 17.80
C SER A 206 9.42 -3.23 16.71
N ALA A 207 9.31 -2.69 15.50
CA ALA A 207 10.22 -3.00 14.41
C ALA A 207 10.42 -1.83 13.44
N HIS A 208 11.63 -1.76 12.87
CA HIS A 208 11.94 -0.88 11.74
C HIS A 208 11.20 -1.36 10.49
N ILE A 209 10.53 -0.43 9.79
CA ILE A 209 9.78 -0.72 8.56
C ILE A 209 10.22 0.11 7.35
N LEU A 210 10.80 1.29 7.57
CA LEU A 210 11.14 2.22 6.50
C LEU A 210 12.16 3.27 6.95
N SER A 211 13.14 3.56 6.10
CA SER A 211 13.97 4.78 6.20
C SER A 211 13.64 5.72 5.05
N ILE A 212 13.48 7.01 5.36
CA ILE A 212 13.36 8.08 4.38
C ILE A 212 14.67 8.87 4.40
N ARG A 213 15.39 8.88 3.28
CA ARG A 213 16.62 9.65 3.11
C ARG A 213 16.41 10.79 2.12
N VAL A 214 16.90 11.97 2.46
CA VAL A 214 16.92 13.16 1.63
C VAL A 214 18.33 13.36 1.10
N THR A 215 18.46 13.78 -0.15
CA THR A 215 19.73 14.17 -0.76
C THR A 215 20.43 15.25 0.11
N PRO A 216 21.69 15.04 0.55
CA PRO A 216 22.35 15.89 1.55
C PRO A 216 22.30 17.39 1.24
N GLU A 217 22.48 17.77 -0.02
CA GLU A 217 22.52 19.16 -0.48
C GLU A 217 21.17 19.88 -0.37
N LEU A 218 20.08 19.13 -0.17
CA LEU A 218 18.71 19.65 -0.14
C LEU A 218 18.05 19.50 1.23
N VAL A 219 18.77 18.99 2.23
CA VAL A 219 18.22 18.81 3.59
C VAL A 219 17.83 20.16 4.19
N ASP A 220 18.71 21.15 4.13
CA ASP A 220 18.45 22.46 4.74
C ASP A 220 17.27 23.16 4.07
N GLU A 221 17.14 23.03 2.75
CA GLU A 221 16.00 23.55 2.00
C GLU A 221 14.70 22.84 2.40
N LEU A 222 14.74 21.50 2.58
CA LEU A 222 13.59 20.72 3.04
C LEU A 222 13.18 21.10 4.47
N GLU A 223 14.13 21.24 5.38
CA GLU A 223 13.86 21.54 6.79
C GLU A 223 13.37 22.99 6.95
N LYS A 224 13.94 23.93 6.20
CA LYS A 224 13.53 25.34 6.22
C LYS A 224 12.15 25.57 5.63
N GLN A 225 11.84 24.98 4.47
CA GLN A 225 10.52 25.11 3.83
C GLN A 225 9.48 24.18 4.46
N GLY A 226 9.94 23.10 5.08
CA GLY A 226 9.13 22.08 5.71
C GLY A 226 8.59 21.03 4.74
N PHE A 227 7.89 20.08 5.34
CA PHE A 227 7.37 18.90 4.67
C PHE A 227 6.18 18.32 5.43
N MET A 228 5.48 17.40 4.75
CA MET A 228 4.46 16.55 5.34
C MET A 228 4.87 15.08 5.21
N ILE A 229 4.83 14.35 6.32
CA ILE A 229 4.87 12.88 6.32
C ILE A 229 3.51 12.36 6.75
N GLY A 230 2.75 11.82 5.80
CA GLY A 230 1.45 11.22 6.04
C GLY A 230 1.55 9.73 6.31
N PHE A 231 0.82 9.26 7.31
CA PHE A 231 0.73 7.86 7.69
C PHE A 231 -0.71 7.40 7.57
N LYS A 232 -0.88 6.18 7.06
CA LYS A 232 -2.12 5.42 7.13
C LYS A 232 -1.81 4.04 7.70
N ILE A 233 -2.62 3.58 8.64
CA ILE A 233 -2.66 2.16 9.02
C ILE A 233 -4.04 1.58 8.73
N CYS A 234 -4.10 0.41 8.10
CA CYS A 234 -5.33 -0.38 7.99
C CYS A 234 -5.18 -1.62 8.87
N LEU A 235 -6.09 -1.77 9.83
CA LEU A 235 -6.18 -2.94 10.69
C LEU A 235 -7.27 -3.86 10.16
N ASN A 236 -6.90 -4.98 9.55
CA ASN A 236 -7.81 -5.86 8.83
C ASN A 236 -8.14 -7.12 9.66
N LYS A 237 -9.43 -7.40 9.85
CA LYS A 237 -9.93 -8.65 10.40
C LYS A 237 -10.78 -9.39 9.37
N ASP A 238 -10.34 -10.59 9.01
CA ASP A 238 -11.09 -11.48 8.15
C ASP A 238 -12.31 -12.02 8.91
N LYS A 239 -13.48 -11.93 8.27
CA LYS A 239 -14.73 -12.51 8.74
C LYS A 239 -15.35 -13.29 7.60
N PHE A 240 -15.28 -14.62 7.64
CA PHE A 240 -15.85 -15.54 6.65
C PHE A 240 -15.76 -15.08 5.17
N LEU A 241 -16.70 -14.26 4.68
CA LEU A 241 -16.75 -13.77 3.29
C LEU A 241 -16.27 -12.33 3.06
N PHE A 242 -15.90 -11.59 4.11
CA PHE A 242 -15.53 -10.18 4.02
C PHE A 242 -14.41 -9.81 5.00
N VAL A 243 -13.74 -8.71 4.72
CA VAL A 243 -12.69 -8.16 5.58
C VAL A 243 -13.22 -6.89 6.20
N LYS A 244 -13.33 -6.85 7.53
CA LYS A 244 -13.57 -5.58 8.24
C LYS A 244 -12.22 -4.89 8.43
N SER A 245 -12.13 -3.63 8.01
CA SER A 245 -10.90 -2.85 8.04
C SER A 245 -11.16 -1.54 8.76
N THR A 246 -10.39 -1.28 9.81
CA THR A 246 -10.36 0.04 10.47
C THR A 246 -9.14 0.78 9.95
N GLU A 247 -9.38 1.87 9.22
CA GLU A 247 -8.36 2.69 8.60
C GLU A 247 -8.16 3.97 9.42
N MET A 248 -6.93 4.24 9.82
CA MET A 248 -6.57 5.44 10.58
C MET A 248 -5.53 6.24 9.81
N PHE A 249 -5.65 7.56 9.86
CA PHE A 249 -4.80 8.49 9.13
C PHE A 249 -4.36 9.64 10.03
N GLN A 250 -3.06 9.94 9.99
CA GLN A 250 -2.47 11.09 10.66
C GLN A 250 -1.23 11.52 9.86
N ALA A 251 -0.83 12.77 9.98
CA ALA A 251 0.35 13.30 9.33
C ALA A 251 1.15 14.16 10.29
N LEU A 252 2.46 14.17 10.08
CA LEU A 252 3.41 15.12 10.64
C LEU A 252 3.58 16.26 9.63
N LYS A 253 3.15 17.47 9.97
CA LYS A 253 3.33 18.69 9.18
C LYS A 253 4.27 19.62 9.94
N GLN A 254 5.53 19.74 9.51
CA GLN A 254 6.53 20.62 10.16
C GLN A 254 6.58 20.42 11.70
N GLY A 255 6.57 19.18 12.18
CA GLY A 255 6.57 18.86 13.62
C GLY A 255 5.18 18.85 14.28
N ALA A 256 4.16 19.46 13.68
CA ALA A 256 2.79 19.38 14.17
C ALA A 256 2.12 18.06 13.73
N VAL A 257 1.56 17.32 14.70
CA VAL A 257 0.84 16.07 14.45
C VAL A 257 -0.66 16.38 14.29
N GLY A 258 -1.30 15.87 13.23
CA GLY A 258 -2.72 16.10 12.98
C GLY A 258 -3.25 15.33 11.77
N CYS A 259 -4.51 15.54 11.40
CA CYS A 259 -5.12 14.88 10.24
C CYS A 259 -5.91 15.88 9.40
N LEU A 260 -6.20 15.54 8.14
CA LEU A 260 -7.17 16.27 7.35
C LEU A 260 -8.58 15.77 7.69
N ASP A 261 -9.51 16.70 7.93
CA ASP A 261 -10.93 16.39 8.05
C ASP A 261 -11.61 16.21 6.67
N ASP A 262 -12.92 15.95 6.66
CA ASP A 262 -13.69 15.80 5.43
C ASP A 262 -13.73 17.08 4.58
N LYS A 263 -13.48 18.25 5.19
CA LYS A 263 -13.36 19.55 4.51
C LYS A 263 -11.92 19.85 4.05
N LYS A 264 -10.99 18.92 4.23
CA LYS A 264 -9.55 19.03 3.92
C LYS A 264 -8.84 20.11 4.74
N VAL A 265 -9.36 20.42 5.92
CA VAL A 265 -8.72 21.29 6.90
C VAL A 265 -7.83 20.46 7.81
N PHE A 266 -6.62 20.94 8.10
CA PHE A 266 -5.70 20.25 9.00
C PHE A 266 -6.11 20.49 10.46
N VAL A 267 -6.54 19.43 11.13
CA VAL A 267 -6.94 19.44 12.54
C VAL A 267 -5.80 18.87 13.38
N ASN A 268 -5.26 19.70 14.27
CA ASN A 268 -4.15 19.32 15.14
C ASN A 268 -4.56 18.24 16.16
N ASN A 269 -3.57 17.45 16.59
CA ASN A 269 -3.68 16.41 17.62
C ASN A 269 -4.87 15.47 17.43
N SER A 270 -5.18 15.15 16.17
CA SER A 270 -6.36 14.39 15.79
C SER A 270 -5.98 13.28 14.82
N VAL A 271 -6.80 12.23 14.79
CA VAL A 271 -6.68 11.09 13.87
C VAL A 271 -7.98 10.96 13.10
N PHE A 272 -7.87 10.87 11.78
CA PHE A 272 -9.02 10.56 10.94
C PHE A 272 -9.19 9.05 10.90
N GLN A 273 -10.34 8.55 11.34
CA GLN A 273 -10.67 7.13 11.38
C GLN A 273 -11.82 6.84 10.41
N ARG A 274 -11.73 5.70 9.71
CA ARG A 274 -12.77 5.20 8.84
C ARG A 274 -12.91 3.69 8.98
N ASP A 275 -14.12 3.20 9.13
CA ASP A 275 -14.41 1.77 9.17
C ASP A 275 -15.01 1.31 7.84
N VAL A 276 -14.42 0.28 7.24
CA VAL A 276 -14.86 -0.22 5.93
C VAL A 276 -14.98 -1.75 5.91
N ILE A 277 -15.86 -2.24 5.05
CA ILE A 277 -15.97 -3.67 4.73
C ILE A 277 -15.46 -3.88 3.31
N LYS A 278 -14.54 -4.82 3.13
CA LYS A 278 -13.95 -5.15 1.84
C LYS A 278 -14.36 -6.58 1.45
N ARG A 279 -14.72 -6.78 0.18
CA ARG A 279 -14.91 -8.10 -0.43
C ARG A 279 -14.42 -8.04 -1.87
N LEU A 280 -13.46 -8.90 -2.22
CA LEU A 280 -12.82 -8.88 -3.53
C LEU A 280 -12.27 -7.47 -3.87
N ARG A 281 -12.91 -6.77 -4.80
CA ARG A 281 -12.56 -5.41 -5.24
C ARG A 281 -13.61 -4.36 -4.88
N LEU A 282 -14.58 -4.76 -4.06
CA LEU A 282 -15.61 -3.88 -3.54
C LEU A 282 -15.26 -3.48 -2.11
N ARG A 283 -15.42 -2.19 -1.83
CA ARG A 283 -15.23 -1.58 -0.54
C ARG A 283 -16.51 -0.84 -0.19
N PHE A 284 -17.07 -1.10 0.99
CA PHE A 284 -18.20 -0.37 1.52
C PHE A 284 -17.77 0.44 2.73
N ASP A 285 -17.99 1.75 2.69
CA ASP A 285 -17.71 2.67 3.79
C ASP A 285 -18.83 2.66 4.82
N LEU A 286 -18.52 2.26 6.06
CA LEU A 286 -19.47 2.24 7.17
C LEU A 286 -19.59 3.62 7.83
N GLY A 287 -18.57 4.46 7.69
CA GLY A 287 -18.51 5.77 8.32
C GLY A 287 -17.08 6.22 8.62
N SER A 288 -16.92 7.53 8.70
CA SER A 288 -15.69 8.20 9.08
C SER A 288 -15.92 9.19 10.22
N LYS A 289 -14.86 9.46 10.98
CA LYS A 289 -14.86 10.46 12.05
C LYS A 289 -13.45 11.00 12.26
N VAL A 290 -13.36 12.24 12.72
CA VAL A 290 -12.14 12.80 13.30
C VAL A 290 -12.17 12.53 14.81
N VAL A 291 -11.15 11.87 15.33
CA VAL A 291 -10.99 11.61 16.76
C VAL A 291 -9.94 12.56 17.31
N SER A 292 -10.38 13.53 18.12
CA SER A 292 -9.51 14.53 18.73
C SER A 292 -8.74 13.96 19.93
N ASN A 293 -7.60 14.60 20.23
CA ASN A 293 -6.69 14.23 21.33
C ASN A 293 -6.21 12.78 21.25
N GLN A 294 -5.85 12.35 20.06
CA GLN A 294 -5.34 11.02 19.77
C GLN A 294 -4.09 11.11 18.90
N LYS A 295 -3.13 10.22 19.15
CA LYS A 295 -1.86 10.16 18.42
C LYS A 295 -1.64 8.76 17.87
N MET A 296 -1.46 8.72 16.56
CA MET A 296 -0.98 7.56 15.82
C MET A 296 0.54 7.62 15.61
N ILE A 297 1.10 8.83 15.66
CA ILE A 297 2.51 9.12 15.40
C ILE A 297 3.13 9.69 16.67
N ILE A 298 4.27 9.12 17.05
CA ILE A 298 5.24 9.72 17.97
C ILE A 298 6.41 10.23 17.11
N SER A 299 6.77 11.50 17.28
CA SER A 299 7.90 12.14 16.60
C SER A 299 8.79 12.82 17.62
#